data_AF-A0A377UVG5-F1
#
_entry.id   AF-A0A377UVG5-F1
#
_cell.length_a   1.000
_cell.length_b   1.000
_cell.length_c   1.000
_cell.angle_alpha   90.00
_cell.angle_beta   90.00
_cell.angle_gamma   90.00
#
_symmetry.space_group_name_H-M   'P 1'
#
loop_
_entity.id
_entity.type
_entity.pdbx_description
1 polymer ?
#
loop_
_entity_poly.entity_id
_entity_poly.type
_entity_poly.pdbx_seq_one_letter_code
_entity_poly.pdbx_strand_id
1 'polypeptide(L)'
;MLNTTLRNGLMLLIWLCLIFSVRAEEVPFLAPQQRPQLEANQPWPADRFLVLAYHDVEDDAADQRYLSVRTSALNEQIAWLLHNGYHAISVQDILDAHYGLKSLPPKAFLLSFDDGYSSFYTRVWPLLKAWNVPALWAPVAAGWTLPLVSPLILAA
;
A
#
# COMPACT_ATOMS: atom_id res chain seq x y z
N MET A 1 -27.31 -52.55 6.17
CA MET A 1 -28.37 -51.69 6.76
C MET A 1 -27.88 -51.28 8.14
N LEU A 2 -27.66 -49.98 8.39
CA LEU A 2 -27.11 -49.50 9.67
C LEU A 2 -28.10 -49.81 10.81
N ASN A 3 -27.62 -50.38 11.93
CA ASN A 3 -28.43 -50.65 13.12
C ASN A 3 -29.13 -49.34 13.56
N THR A 4 -30.44 -49.40 13.81
CA THR A 4 -31.29 -48.27 14.19
C THR A 4 -30.71 -47.49 15.38
N THR A 5 -30.10 -48.20 16.34
CA THR A 5 -29.43 -47.59 17.50
C THR A 5 -28.19 -46.77 17.12
N LEU A 6 -27.39 -47.28 16.16
CA LEU A 6 -26.17 -46.60 15.69
C LEU A 6 -26.52 -45.35 14.87
N ARG A 7 -27.57 -45.42 14.04
CA ARG A 7 -28.08 -44.26 13.29
C ARG A 7 -28.55 -43.15 14.23
N ASN A 8 -29.33 -43.50 15.26
CA ASN A 8 -29.84 -42.53 16.22
C ASN A 8 -28.70 -41.89 17.03
N GLY A 9 -27.67 -42.67 17.39
CA GLY A 9 -26.47 -42.15 18.04
C GLY A 9 -25.70 -41.15 17.18
N LEU A 10 -25.53 -41.44 15.89
CA LEU A 10 -24.86 -40.53 14.95
C LEU A 10 -25.64 -39.21 14.79
N MET A 11 -26.97 -39.28 14.69
CA MET A 11 -27.82 -38.09 14.57
C MET A 11 -27.73 -37.20 15.82
N LEU A 12 -27.71 -37.80 17.03
CA LEU A 12 -27.49 -37.08 18.28
C LEU A 12 -26.13 -36.41 18.34
N LEU A 13 -25.07 -37.10 17.88
CA LEU A 13 -23.71 -36.58 17.91
C LEU A 13 -23.53 -35.41 16.93
N ILE A 14 -24.10 -35.51 15.72
CA ILE A 14 -24.15 -34.40 14.76
C ILE A 14 -24.93 -33.21 15.33
N TRP A 15 -26.08 -33.47 15.97
CA TRP A 15 -26.90 -32.42 16.57
C TRP A 15 -26.16 -31.70 17.70
N LEU A 16 -25.44 -32.44 18.56
CA LEU A 16 -24.57 -31.85 19.58
C LEU A 16 -23.43 -31.04 18.97
N CYS A 17 -22.73 -31.56 17.95
CA CYS A 17 -21.67 -30.81 17.26
C CYS A 17 -22.17 -29.50 16.64
N LEU A 18 -23.39 -29.50 16.09
CA LEU A 18 -24.01 -28.28 15.54
C LEU A 18 -24.32 -27.26 16.64
N ILE A 19 -24.83 -27.69 17.81
CA ILE A 19 -25.09 -26.79 18.94
C ILE A 19 -23.79 -26.15 19.45
N PHE A 20 -22.70 -26.92 19.52
CA PHE A 20 -21.40 -26.38 19.96
C PHE A 20 -20.73 -25.48 18.91
N SER A 21 -21.07 -25.62 17.62
CA SER A 21 -20.49 -24.82 16.53
C SER A 21 -21.19 -23.46 16.35
N VAL A 22 -22.37 -23.27 16.92
CA VAL A 22 -23.07 -21.97 16.92
C VAL A 22 -22.75 -21.23 18.22
N ARG A 23 -21.52 -20.74 18.33
CA ARG A 23 -21.21 -19.64 19.24
C ARG A 23 -20.92 -18.40 18.40
N ALA A 24 -22.00 -17.68 18.07
CA ALA A 24 -21.85 -16.32 17.60
C ALA A 24 -21.46 -15.47 18.81
N GLU A 25 -20.24 -14.94 18.80
CA GLU A 25 -19.85 -13.89 19.74
C GLU A 25 -20.77 -12.69 19.47
N GLU A 26 -21.54 -12.26 20.47
CA GLU A 26 -22.37 -11.08 20.32
C GLU A 26 -21.45 -9.89 20.07
N VAL A 27 -21.57 -9.25 18.90
CA VAL A 27 -20.83 -8.01 18.63
C VAL A 27 -21.47 -6.93 19.50
N PRO A 28 -20.79 -6.43 20.56
CA PRO A 28 -21.38 -5.45 21.44
C PRO A 28 -21.64 -4.16 20.67
N PHE A 29 -22.81 -3.54 20.90
CA PHE A 29 -23.07 -2.21 20.37
C PHE A 29 -22.06 -1.22 20.98
N LEU A 30 -21.19 -0.66 20.13
CA LEU A 30 -20.26 0.40 20.51
C LEU A 30 -20.84 1.76 20.10
N ALA A 31 -21.23 2.55 21.10
CA ALA A 31 -21.76 3.89 20.87
C ALA A 31 -20.75 4.75 20.10
N PRO A 32 -21.19 5.72 19.25
CA PRO A 32 -20.28 6.51 18.42
C PRO A 32 -19.12 7.17 19.17
N GLN A 33 -19.34 7.63 20.41
CA GLN A 33 -18.28 8.26 21.22
C GLN A 33 -17.22 7.28 21.72
N GLN A 34 -17.55 5.99 21.79
CA GLN A 34 -16.67 4.93 22.28
C GLN A 34 -15.95 4.21 21.14
N ARG A 35 -16.26 4.54 19.88
CA ARG A 35 -15.55 3.98 18.73
C ARG A 35 -14.11 4.48 18.72
N PRO A 36 -13.13 3.62 18.41
CA PRO A 36 -11.76 4.06 18.17
C PRO A 36 -11.77 5.19 17.15
N GLN A 37 -11.11 6.30 17.49
CA GLN A 37 -10.88 7.36 16.51
C GLN A 37 -9.97 6.82 15.42
N LEU A 38 -10.30 7.12 14.16
CA LEU A 38 -9.44 6.76 13.04
C LEU A 38 -8.07 7.43 13.23
N GLU A 39 -6.98 6.74 12.86
CA GLU A 39 -5.65 7.33 12.90
C GLU A 39 -5.58 8.63 12.08
N ALA A 40 -6.40 8.74 11.03
CA ALA A 40 -6.55 9.94 10.21
C ALA A 40 -7.03 11.19 10.99
N ASN A 41 -7.66 11.03 12.15
CA ASN A 41 -8.10 12.14 13.01
C ASN A 41 -7.00 12.61 13.99
N GLN A 42 -5.89 11.87 14.11
CA GLN A 42 -4.78 12.26 14.96
C GLN A 42 -3.86 13.25 14.25
N PRO A 43 -3.13 14.11 14.99
CA PRO A 43 -2.09 14.95 14.40
C PRO A 43 -1.04 14.09 13.69
N TRP A 44 -0.48 14.60 12.60
CA TRP A 44 0.63 13.93 11.90
C TRP A 44 1.82 13.77 12.86
N PRO A 45 2.33 12.55 13.10
CA PRO A 45 3.43 12.38 14.04
C PRO A 45 4.73 13.00 13.50
N ALA A 46 5.53 13.58 14.39
CA ALA A 46 6.82 14.18 14.03
C ALA A 46 7.77 13.14 13.42
N ASP A 47 8.54 13.54 12.41
CA ASP A 47 9.53 12.72 11.70
C ASP A 47 8.98 11.37 11.18
N ARG A 48 7.68 11.33 10.86
CA ARG A 48 7.04 10.20 10.18
C ARG A 48 6.67 10.57 8.75
N PHE A 49 6.70 9.56 7.89
CA PHE A 49 6.39 9.67 6.47
C PHE A 49 5.54 8.48 6.02
N LEU A 50 4.80 8.69 4.93
CA LEU A 50 4.08 7.66 4.20
C LEU A 50 4.92 7.16 3.02
N VAL A 51 4.88 5.86 2.73
CA VAL A 51 5.42 5.32 1.47
C VAL A 51 4.27 4.77 0.66
N LEU A 52 4.16 5.22 -0.60
CA LEU A 52 3.19 4.72 -1.56
C LEU A 52 3.94 3.94 -2.64
N ALA A 53 3.69 2.63 -2.67
CA ALA A 53 4.33 1.73 -3.62
C ALA A 53 3.44 1.52 -4.86
N TYR A 54 4.06 1.70 -6.02
CA TYR A 54 3.47 1.50 -7.33
C TYR A 54 4.28 0.45 -8.09
N HIS A 55 3.62 -0.24 -9.02
CA HIS A 55 4.27 -1.20 -9.92
C HIS A 55 4.16 -0.64 -11.34
N ASP A 56 3.35 -1.23 -12.21
CA ASP A 56 3.22 -0.79 -13.58
C ASP A 56 2.23 0.40 -13.75
N VAL A 57 2.37 1.13 -14.86
CA VAL A 57 1.53 2.27 -15.21
C VAL A 57 1.18 2.20 -16.69
N GLU A 58 -0.12 2.19 -16.98
CA GLU A 58 -0.67 1.97 -18.31
C GLU A 58 -1.66 3.08 -18.69
N ASP A 59 -1.80 3.43 -19.96
CA ASP A 59 -2.69 4.53 -20.37
C ASP A 59 -4.17 4.11 -20.41
N ASP A 60 -4.44 2.85 -20.77
CA ASP A 60 -5.79 2.33 -21.02
C ASP A 60 -6.31 1.49 -19.85
N ALA A 61 -6.34 0.16 -19.98
CA ALA A 61 -6.81 -0.73 -18.94
C ALA A 61 -5.66 -1.12 -18.03
N ALA A 62 -5.76 -0.76 -16.75
CA ALA A 62 -4.79 -1.14 -15.74
C ALA A 62 -4.87 -2.66 -15.48
N ASP A 63 -3.83 -3.39 -15.86
CA ASP A 63 -3.74 -4.82 -15.70
C ASP A 63 -3.41 -5.23 -14.26
N GLN A 64 -4.33 -5.98 -13.63
CA GLN A 64 -4.16 -6.48 -12.28
C GLN A 64 -2.98 -7.46 -12.14
N ARG A 65 -2.54 -8.10 -13.23
CA ARG A 65 -1.38 -9.01 -13.22
C ARG A 65 -0.07 -8.32 -12.86
N TYR A 66 0.03 -7.02 -13.18
CA TYR A 66 1.22 -6.19 -12.92
C TYR A 66 0.95 -5.11 -11.86
N LEU A 67 -0.16 -5.25 -11.13
CA LEU A 67 -0.63 -4.28 -10.13
C LEU A 67 -0.69 -2.85 -10.71
N SER A 68 -1.09 -2.73 -11.98
CA SER A 68 -1.02 -1.48 -12.72
C SER A 68 -2.00 -0.44 -12.17
N VAL A 69 -1.65 0.83 -12.36
CA VAL A 69 -2.60 1.95 -12.31
C VAL A 69 -2.66 2.66 -13.66
N ARG A 70 -3.74 3.41 -13.91
CA ARG A 70 -3.79 4.27 -15.10
C ARG A 70 -2.82 5.45 -14.96
N THR A 71 -2.19 5.88 -16.05
CA THR A 71 -1.37 7.11 -16.09
C THR A 71 -2.15 8.33 -15.59
N SER A 72 -3.41 8.47 -16.01
CA SER A 72 -4.30 9.54 -15.54
C SER A 72 -4.56 9.45 -14.03
N ALA A 73 -4.80 8.24 -13.51
CA ALA A 73 -5.02 8.02 -12.09
C ALA A 73 -3.77 8.34 -11.25
N LEU A 74 -2.57 7.95 -11.71
CA LEU A 74 -1.32 8.31 -11.03
C LEU A 74 -1.14 9.83 -10.99
N ASN A 75 -1.39 10.52 -12.12
CA ASN A 75 -1.30 11.98 -12.16
C ASN A 75 -2.30 12.65 -11.19
N GLU A 76 -3.54 12.16 -11.14
CA GLU A 76 -4.55 12.63 -10.19
C GLU A 76 -4.14 12.37 -8.73
N GLN A 77 -3.53 11.22 -8.44
CA GLN A 77 -3.05 10.88 -7.09
C GLN A 77 -1.91 11.78 -6.64
N ILE A 78 -0.92 12.05 -7.52
CA ILE A 78 0.17 12.99 -7.23
C ILE A 78 -0.39 14.39 -6.98
N ALA A 79 -1.27 14.87 -7.88
CA ALA A 79 -1.91 16.17 -7.73
C ALA A 79 -2.72 16.27 -6.43
N TRP A 80 -3.45 15.21 -6.08
CA TRP A 80 -4.24 15.16 -4.85
C TRP A 80 -3.35 15.27 -3.60
N LEU A 81 -2.25 14.52 -3.54
CA LEU A 81 -1.30 14.59 -2.43
C LEU A 81 -0.78 16.01 -2.24
N LEU A 82 -0.26 16.62 -3.31
CA LEU A 82 0.31 17.96 -3.27
C LEU A 82 -0.74 19.01 -2.87
N HIS A 83 -1.95 18.97 -3.46
CA HIS A 83 -3.03 19.89 -3.13
C HIS A 83 -3.55 19.74 -1.70
N ASN A 84 -3.42 18.55 -1.08
CA ASN A 84 -3.84 18.31 0.30
C ASN A 84 -2.71 18.54 1.34
N GLY A 85 -1.62 19.19 0.91
CA GLY A 85 -0.51 19.58 1.76
C GLY A 85 0.39 18.43 2.18
N TYR A 86 0.47 17.37 1.38
CA TYR A 86 1.51 16.36 1.53
C TYR A 86 2.80 16.85 0.87
N HIS A 87 3.93 16.50 1.47
CA HIS A 87 5.24 16.96 1.05
C HIS A 87 6.07 15.80 0.52
N ALA A 88 6.40 15.82 -0.77
CA ALA A 88 7.23 14.79 -1.35
C ALA A 88 8.64 14.85 -0.76
N ILE A 89 9.19 13.70 -0.40
CA ILE A 89 10.54 13.55 0.15
C ILE A 89 11.31 12.48 -0.62
N SER A 90 12.62 12.65 -0.69
CA SER A 90 13.57 11.69 -1.24
C SER A 90 14.05 10.70 -0.19
N VAL A 91 14.71 9.63 -0.63
CA VAL A 91 15.42 8.70 0.27
C VAL A 91 16.50 9.44 1.07
N GLN A 92 17.17 10.43 0.46
CA GLN A 92 18.17 11.22 1.17
C GLN A 92 17.54 12.05 2.30
N ASP A 93 16.33 12.57 2.12
CA ASP A 93 15.62 13.29 3.19
C ASP A 93 15.35 12.39 4.39
N ILE A 94 14.98 11.13 4.14
CA ILE A 94 14.75 10.11 5.17
C ILE A 94 16.06 9.80 5.91
N LEU A 95 17.16 9.62 5.18
CA LEU A 95 18.47 9.34 5.77
C LEU A 95 18.96 10.51 6.62
N ASP A 96 18.87 11.74 6.11
CA ASP A 96 19.25 12.94 6.84
C ASP A 96 18.44 13.09 8.14
N ALA A 97 17.14 12.79 8.09
CA ALA A 97 16.28 12.82 9.28
C ALA A 97 16.63 11.72 10.28
N HIS A 98 16.93 10.52 9.80
CA HIS A 98 17.39 9.43 10.65
C HIS A 98 18.69 9.78 11.40
N TYR A 99 19.61 10.49 10.74
CA TYR A 99 20.86 10.95 11.35
C TYR A 99 20.74 12.28 12.12
N GLY A 100 19.53 12.84 12.25
CA GLY A 100 19.29 14.09 12.98
C GLY A 100 19.84 15.34 12.30
N LEU A 101 20.13 15.28 10.99
CA LEU A 101 20.64 16.41 10.21
C LEU A 101 19.55 17.41 9.83
N LYS A 102 18.29 16.94 9.70
CA LYS A 102 17.10 17.77 9.47
C LYS A 102 15.84 17.04 9.93
N SER A 103 14.74 17.74 10.16
CA SER A 103 13.43 17.10 10.40
C SER A 103 12.66 16.91 9.09
N LEU A 104 11.81 15.89 9.04
CA LEU A 104 10.88 15.72 7.92
C LEU A 104 9.74 16.74 8.02
N PRO A 105 9.22 17.23 6.88
CA PRO A 105 8.03 18.06 6.89
C PRO A 105 6.81 17.27 7.43
N PRO A 106 5.78 17.94 7.99
CA PRO A 106 4.51 17.27 8.28
C PRO A 106 3.94 16.67 7.00
N LYS A 107 3.17 15.57 7.09
CA LYS A 107 2.60 14.90 5.91
C LYS A 107 3.64 14.53 4.83
N ALA A 108 4.86 14.19 5.24
CA ALA A 108 5.88 13.75 4.31
C ALA A 108 5.49 12.44 3.61
N PHE A 109 5.77 12.32 2.31
CA PHE A 109 5.55 11.09 1.56
C PHE A 109 6.67 10.78 0.56
N LEU A 110 6.94 9.49 0.35
CA LEU A 110 7.81 8.97 -0.68
C LEU A 110 6.97 8.14 -1.67
N LEU A 111 7.20 8.34 -2.96
CA LEU A 111 6.71 7.42 -4.00
C LEU A 111 7.80 6.38 -4.29
N SER A 112 7.45 5.10 -4.28
CA SER A 112 8.31 4.02 -4.76
C SER A 112 7.69 3.31 -5.95
N PHE A 113 8.52 2.92 -6.91
CA PHE A 113 8.14 2.21 -8.12
C PHE A 113 8.98 0.94 -8.25
N ASP A 114 8.32 -0.20 -8.21
CA ASP A 114 8.98 -1.51 -8.10
C ASP A 114 9.08 -2.21 -9.47
N ASP A 115 9.73 -3.37 -9.49
CA ASP A 115 9.90 -4.32 -10.60
C ASP A 115 10.75 -3.86 -11.80
N GLY A 116 10.81 -2.55 -12.10
CA GLY A 116 11.61 -2.03 -13.21
C GLY A 116 10.87 -1.96 -14.56
N TYR A 117 9.55 -1.83 -14.56
CA TYR A 117 8.77 -1.67 -15.78
C TYR A 117 9.21 -0.44 -16.59
N SER A 118 9.25 -0.56 -17.93
CA SER A 118 9.61 0.53 -18.83
C SER A 118 8.63 1.73 -18.78
N SER A 119 7.41 1.50 -18.27
CA SER A 119 6.43 2.53 -17.95
C SER A 119 6.95 3.56 -16.96
N PHE A 120 7.87 3.19 -16.06
CA PHE A 120 8.51 4.15 -15.16
C PHE A 120 9.19 5.25 -15.97
N TYR A 121 10.01 4.89 -16.96
CA TYR A 121 10.70 5.87 -17.79
C TYR A 121 9.78 6.61 -18.75
N THR A 122 8.83 5.89 -19.37
CA THR A 122 8.00 6.43 -20.45
C THR A 122 6.79 7.23 -19.97
N ARG A 123 6.29 6.99 -18.75
CA ARG A 123 5.06 7.59 -18.22
C ARG A 123 5.26 8.24 -16.85
N VAL A 124 5.89 7.55 -15.91
CA VAL A 124 6.06 8.06 -14.53
C VAL A 124 7.06 9.21 -14.49
N TRP A 125 8.25 9.03 -15.08
CA TRP A 125 9.33 10.00 -15.02
C TRP A 125 8.96 11.39 -15.56
N PRO A 126 8.23 11.52 -16.70
CA PRO A 126 7.69 12.81 -17.14
C PRO A 126 6.77 13.47 -16.10
N LEU A 127 5.92 12.69 -15.41
CA LEU A 127 5.02 13.21 -14.37
C LEU A 127 5.81 13.69 -13.14
N LEU A 128 6.77 12.89 -12.67
CA LEU A 128 7.63 13.26 -11.53
C LEU A 128 8.36 14.58 -11.80
N LYS A 129 8.92 14.75 -13.01
CA LYS A 129 9.54 16.02 -13.42
C LYS A 129 8.55 17.18 -13.49
N ALA A 130 7.35 16.96 -14.02
CA ALA A 130 6.34 18.00 -14.15
C ALA A 130 5.88 18.52 -12.78
N TRP A 131 5.78 17.63 -11.79
CA TRP A 131 5.37 17.97 -10.43
C TRP A 131 6.54 18.30 -9.48
N ASN A 132 7.79 18.11 -9.92
CA ASN A 132 8.99 18.21 -9.09
C ASN A 132 8.91 17.32 -7.83
N VAL A 133 8.59 16.04 -8.05
CA VAL A 133 8.40 15.03 -7.00
C VAL A 133 9.53 14.00 -7.06
N PRO A 134 10.37 13.88 -6.03
CA PRO A 134 11.37 12.81 -5.95
C PRO A 134 10.70 11.43 -5.79
N ALA A 135 11.37 10.38 -6.24
CA ALA A 135 10.89 9.01 -6.09
C ALA A 135 12.03 7.98 -5.97
N LEU A 136 11.68 6.79 -5.48
CA LEU A 136 12.53 5.60 -5.51
C LEU A 136 12.12 4.69 -6.68
N TRP A 137 13.08 4.25 -7.47
CA TRP A 137 12.87 3.20 -8.48
C TRP A 137 13.69 1.96 -8.14
N ALA A 138 13.03 0.81 -8.00
CA ALA A 138 13.61 -0.43 -7.51
C ALA A 138 13.49 -1.57 -8.55
N PRO A 139 14.33 -1.59 -9.60
CA PRO A 139 14.30 -2.64 -10.62
C PRO A 139 14.82 -4.00 -10.10
N VAL A 140 14.30 -5.10 -10.63
CA VAL A 140 14.79 -6.45 -10.33
C VAL A 140 16.03 -6.77 -11.18
N ALA A 141 17.18 -6.94 -10.52
CA ALA A 141 18.49 -7.11 -11.19
C ALA A 141 18.71 -8.47 -11.89
N ALA A 142 17.76 -9.41 -11.82
CA ALA A 142 17.91 -10.75 -12.38
C ALA A 142 17.29 -10.86 -13.78
N GLY A 143 18.13 -10.83 -14.83
CA GLY A 143 17.78 -11.30 -16.17
C GLY A 143 17.11 -10.30 -17.12
N TRP A 144 16.78 -9.08 -16.66
CA TRP A 144 16.29 -8.00 -17.53
C TRP A 144 17.45 -7.09 -17.92
N THR A 145 17.53 -6.81 -19.22
CA THR A 145 18.61 -6.11 -19.91
C THR A 145 18.72 -4.65 -19.51
N LEU A 146 19.39 -4.38 -18.39
CA LEU A 146 19.96 -3.05 -18.12
C LEU A 146 21.47 -3.14 -18.34
N PRO A 147 22.06 -2.46 -19.34
CA PRO A 147 23.50 -2.32 -19.43
C PRO A 147 23.96 -1.48 -18.24
N LEU A 148 24.48 -2.12 -17.19
CA LEU A 148 25.19 -1.54 -16.04
C LEU A 148 25.03 -0.02 -15.87
N VAL A 149 23.80 0.41 -15.57
CA VAL A 149 23.56 1.74 -15.03
C VAL A 149 23.39 1.53 -13.53
N SER A 150 24.16 2.28 -12.74
CA SER A 150 24.26 2.16 -11.28
C SER A 150 22.92 1.79 -10.59
N PRO A 151 22.90 0.83 -9.64
CA PRO A 151 21.66 0.29 -9.05
C PRO A 151 20.88 1.27 -8.16
N LEU A 152 21.29 2.54 -8.07
CA LEU A 152 20.46 3.63 -7.57
C LEU A 152 20.38 4.70 -8.64
N ILE A 153 19.30 4.71 -9.43
CA ILE A 153 18.87 5.95 -10.07
C ILE A 153 18.08 6.71 -8.99
N LEU A 154 18.79 7.57 -8.27
CA LEU A 154 18.16 8.69 -7.56
C LEU A 154 17.57 9.61 -8.64
N ALA A 155 16.29 9.43 -8.90
CA ALA A 155 15.48 10.40 -9.60
C ALA A 155 15.29 11.59 -8.65
N ALA A 156 16.13 12.62 -8.84
CA ALA A 156 16.07 13.90 -8.13
C ALA A 156 14.70 14.57 -8.30
#